data_AF-A0A2G9MNV6-F1
#
_entry.id   AF-A0A2G9MNV6-F1
#
_cell.length_a   1.000
_cell.length_b   1.000
_cell.length_c   1.000
_cell.angle_alpha   90.00
_cell.angle_beta   90.00
_cell.angle_gamma   90.00
#
_symmetry.space_group_name_H-M   'P 1'
#
loop_
_entity.id
_entity.type
_entity.pdbx_description
1 polymer ?
#
loop_
_entity_poly.entity_id
_entity_poly.type
_entity_poly.pdbx_seq_one_letter_code
_entity_poly.pdbx_strand_id
1 'polypeptide(L)'
;MIEIQHIFTRDFNHWSNQLIKEAYAKDIAKLWGKGLKDQMVHFTGKSYVWYRYKKDNSELKEFMINKELNNIIFSEKTQQEFRNNVDKFRKAYSVDPSSVKNLKSYIKKLKTLFKKMYVFYPLSIFMCGPWREDFLRIHGKNAEGVISLLMKSRIHSEGIIKENDNFMRKLLGLCLEKKGIPKEYVKILSVEEIDNLSEGIIPDKTMLDKRFKGFFYMNNKITPIHNINDFLKSKGMYLPEEKYNEEIKGIVACNGVAKGKVGIIFNSEQVKAFDA
;
A
#
# COMPACT_ATOMS: atom_id res chain seq x y z
N MET A 1 7.49 1.74 26.17
CA MET A 1 6.54 2.05 25.08
C MET A 1 7.06 1.45 23.78
N ILE A 2 6.18 1.06 22.87
CA ILE A 2 6.52 0.45 21.58
C ILE A 2 6.77 1.55 20.55
N GLU A 3 7.95 1.54 19.93
CA GLU A 3 8.30 2.49 18.86
C GLU A 3 7.69 2.05 17.53
N ILE A 4 6.94 2.94 16.90
CA ILE A 4 6.44 2.78 15.52
C ILE A 4 7.15 3.76 14.59
N GLN A 5 7.24 3.40 13.32
CA GLN A 5 7.86 4.23 12.29
C GLN A 5 6.89 4.51 11.16
N HIS A 6 6.97 5.72 10.61
CA HIS A 6 6.29 6.09 9.36
C HIS A 6 6.91 5.35 8.19
N ILE A 7 6.08 4.89 7.26
CA ILE A 7 6.53 4.19 6.06
C ILE A 7 6.18 5.02 4.82
N PHE A 8 4.89 5.27 4.59
CA PHE A 8 4.40 6.00 3.43
C PHE A 8 3.15 6.79 3.77
N THR A 9 2.96 7.89 3.04
CA THR A 9 1.66 8.54 2.90
C THR A 9 1.12 8.24 1.50
N ARG A 10 -0.15 7.83 1.42
CA ARG A 10 -0.84 7.41 0.20
C ARG A 10 -2.29 7.89 0.22
N ASP A 11 -2.88 8.18 -0.95
CA ASP A 11 -4.31 8.44 -1.07
C ASP A 11 -5.03 7.25 -1.70
N PHE A 12 -4.96 6.09 -1.06
CA PHE A 12 -5.67 4.87 -1.50
C PHE A 12 -6.98 4.69 -0.74
N ASN A 13 -7.97 4.03 -1.32
CA ASN A 13 -9.16 3.58 -0.60
C ASN A 13 -8.81 2.56 0.51
N HIS A 14 -9.64 2.50 1.55
CA HIS A 14 -9.38 1.64 2.71
C HIS A 14 -9.35 0.14 2.35
N TRP A 15 -10.16 -0.31 1.39
CA TRP A 15 -10.12 -1.68 0.87
C TRP A 15 -8.71 -2.11 0.44
N SER A 16 -8.03 -1.28 -0.35
CA SER A 16 -6.66 -1.54 -0.80
C SER A 16 -5.71 -1.58 0.41
N ASN A 17 -5.85 -0.63 1.34
CA ASN A 17 -5.04 -0.61 2.56
C ASN A 17 -5.21 -1.88 3.41
N GLN A 18 -6.44 -2.40 3.54
CA GLN A 18 -6.70 -3.64 4.28
C GLN A 18 -6.08 -4.86 3.61
N LEU A 19 -6.21 -5.00 2.28
CA LEU A 19 -5.61 -6.10 1.54
C LEU A 19 -4.08 -6.07 1.62
N ILE A 20 -3.48 -4.88 1.60
CA ILE A 20 -2.03 -4.73 1.73
C ILE A 20 -1.57 -5.17 3.11
N LYS A 21 -2.26 -4.73 4.16
CA LYS A 21 -1.98 -5.17 5.53
C LYS A 21 -2.08 -6.69 5.65
N GLU A 22 -3.14 -7.30 5.11
CA GLU A 22 -3.29 -8.76 5.08
C GLU A 22 -2.10 -9.43 4.38
N ALA A 23 -1.66 -8.87 3.25
CA ALA A 23 -0.54 -9.41 2.51
C ALA A 23 0.74 -9.40 3.36
N TYR A 24 1.09 -8.29 4.03
CA TYR A 24 2.26 -8.24 4.90
C TYR A 24 2.19 -9.15 6.11
N ALA A 25 1.02 -9.24 6.74
CA ALA A 25 0.85 -10.00 7.98
C ALA A 25 0.70 -11.51 7.76
N LYS A 26 0.20 -11.93 6.59
CA LYS A 26 -0.15 -13.34 6.33
C LYS A 26 0.53 -13.91 5.10
N ASP A 27 0.32 -13.30 3.93
CA ASP A 27 0.67 -13.93 2.65
C ASP A 27 2.17 -13.82 2.35
N ILE A 28 2.81 -12.70 2.71
CA ILE A 28 4.26 -12.49 2.61
C ILE A 28 5.01 -13.47 3.50
N ALA A 29 4.55 -13.72 4.73
CA ALA A 29 5.19 -14.68 5.63
C ALA A 29 5.29 -16.08 5.01
N LYS A 30 4.25 -16.52 4.29
CA LYS A 30 4.23 -17.84 3.62
C LYS A 30 5.23 -17.94 2.48
N LEU A 31 5.43 -16.87 1.72
CA LEU A 31 6.27 -16.88 0.52
C LEU A 31 7.72 -16.52 0.81
N TRP A 32 7.94 -15.51 1.65
CA TRP A 32 9.27 -15.01 1.96
C TRP A 32 9.88 -15.81 3.12
N GLY A 33 9.06 -16.34 4.02
CA GLY A 33 9.48 -17.01 5.26
C GLY A 33 9.41 -16.10 6.49
N LYS A 34 9.28 -14.78 6.29
CA LYS A 34 9.04 -13.79 7.35
C LYS A 34 8.10 -12.71 6.83
N GLY A 35 7.10 -12.35 7.64
CA GLY A 35 6.19 -11.24 7.41
C GLY A 35 6.25 -10.24 8.55
N LEU A 36 5.35 -9.26 8.54
CA LEU A 36 5.19 -8.32 9.65
C LEU A 36 4.19 -8.88 10.67
N LYS A 37 4.35 -8.54 11.95
CA LYS A 37 3.33 -8.77 12.97
C LYS A 37 2.06 -7.98 12.68
N ASP A 38 2.23 -6.71 12.30
CA ASP A 38 1.13 -5.88 11.84
C ASP A 38 1.61 -4.77 10.89
N GLN A 39 0.68 -4.27 10.06
CA GLN A 39 0.82 -2.99 9.38
C GLN A 39 -0.35 -2.09 9.79
N MET A 40 -0.01 -0.97 10.41
CA MET A 40 -0.96 -0.01 10.93
C MET A 40 -1.25 1.07 9.89
N VAL A 41 -2.50 1.53 9.84
CA VAL A 41 -2.94 2.51 8.86
C VAL A 41 -3.78 3.57 9.54
N HIS A 42 -3.37 4.83 9.45
CA HIS A 42 -4.13 5.99 9.93
C HIS A 42 -4.72 6.74 8.74
N PHE A 43 -6.04 6.91 8.73
CA PHE A 43 -6.70 7.86 7.86
C PHE A 43 -6.84 9.20 8.58
N THR A 44 -6.28 10.26 8.00
CA THR A 44 -6.26 11.62 8.56
C THR A 44 -7.52 12.44 8.28
N GLY A 45 -8.53 11.83 7.64
CA GLY A 45 -9.64 12.55 7.01
C GLY A 45 -9.35 12.99 5.57
N LYS A 46 -8.08 12.95 5.14
CA LYS A 46 -7.67 13.32 3.77
C LYS A 46 -6.88 12.21 3.08
N SER A 47 -5.88 11.67 3.78
CA SER A 47 -4.91 10.72 3.27
C SER A 47 -4.65 9.59 4.26
N TYR A 48 -4.05 8.51 3.76
CA TYR A 48 -3.62 7.37 4.55
C TYR A 48 -2.14 7.46 4.87
N VAL A 49 -1.82 7.26 6.14
CA VAL A 49 -0.45 7.20 6.66
C VAL A 49 -0.20 5.80 7.20
N TRP A 50 0.87 5.17 6.74
CA TRP A 50 1.21 3.81 7.12
C TRP A 50 2.31 3.79 8.16
N TYR A 51 2.11 2.93 9.15
CA TYR A 51 3.08 2.70 10.21
C TYR A 51 3.38 1.21 10.36
N ARG A 52 4.60 0.93 10.84
CA ARG A 52 5.03 -0.41 11.26
C ARG A 52 5.71 -0.31 12.61
N TYR A 53 5.74 -1.42 13.35
CA TYR A 53 6.65 -1.53 14.48
C TYR A 53 8.09 -1.46 13.95
N LYS A 54 8.91 -0.56 14.52
CA LYS A 54 10.27 -0.32 14.01
C LYS A 54 11.12 -1.59 14.05
N LYS A 55 11.12 -2.27 15.21
CA LYS A 55 11.85 -3.54 15.40
C LYS A 55 11.44 -4.59 14.37
N ASP A 56 10.15 -4.80 14.19
CA ASP A 56 9.59 -5.81 13.27
C ASP A 56 9.98 -5.53 11.81
N ASN A 57 9.94 -4.27 11.40
CA ASN A 57 10.38 -3.88 10.06
C ASN A 57 11.90 -4.04 9.86
N SER A 58 12.70 -3.73 10.87
CA SER A 58 14.16 -3.95 10.83
C SER A 58 14.49 -5.43 10.72
N GLU A 59 13.83 -6.29 11.50
CA GLU A 59 14.02 -7.73 11.42
C GLU A 59 13.57 -8.30 10.06
N LEU A 60 12.48 -7.77 9.47
CA LEU A 60 12.06 -8.17 8.13
C LEU A 60 13.10 -7.76 7.09
N LYS A 61 13.62 -6.52 7.17
CA LYS A 61 14.69 -6.05 6.29
C LYS A 61 15.91 -6.97 6.39
N GLU A 62 16.40 -7.21 7.60
CA GLU A 62 17.56 -8.05 7.86
C GLU A 62 17.40 -9.46 7.29
N PHE A 63 16.24 -10.07 7.52
CA PHE A 63 15.91 -11.39 6.97
C PHE A 63 15.95 -11.39 5.43
N MET A 64 15.38 -10.36 4.79
CA MET A 64 15.31 -10.29 3.33
C MET A 64 16.66 -9.99 2.69
N ILE A 65 17.49 -9.12 3.28
CA ILE A 65 18.81 -8.79 2.72
C ILE A 65 19.83 -9.93 2.88
N ASN A 66 19.64 -10.82 3.86
CA ASN A 66 20.50 -12.01 4.04
C ASN A 66 20.02 -13.24 3.26
N LYS A 67 18.91 -13.14 2.52
CA LYS A 67 18.34 -14.27 1.80
C LYS A 67 19.24 -14.70 0.63
N GLU A 68 19.43 -16.02 0.47
CA GLU A 68 20.29 -16.58 -0.58
C GLU A 68 19.84 -16.17 -1.99
N LEU A 69 20.81 -15.89 -2.87
CA LEU A 69 20.54 -15.42 -4.23
C LEU A 69 19.80 -16.43 -5.12
N ASN A 70 19.97 -17.73 -4.85
CA ASN A 70 19.28 -18.81 -5.56
C ASN A 70 17.85 -19.05 -5.06
N ASN A 71 17.38 -18.27 -4.06
CA ASN A 71 16.04 -18.43 -3.52
C ASN A 71 14.97 -18.21 -4.62
N ILE A 72 13.93 -19.05 -4.62
CA ILE A 72 12.90 -19.04 -5.66
C ILE A 72 12.25 -17.67 -5.89
N ILE A 73 12.13 -16.83 -4.85
CA ILE A 73 11.54 -15.49 -4.98
C ILE A 73 12.36 -14.56 -5.88
N PHE A 74 13.65 -14.84 -6.06
CA PHE A 74 14.56 -14.10 -6.94
C PHE A 74 14.69 -14.73 -8.33
N SER A 75 14.06 -15.87 -8.58
CA SER A 75 14.17 -16.56 -9.88
C SER A 75 13.47 -15.79 -11.01
N GLU A 76 14.03 -15.87 -12.23
CA GLU A 76 13.41 -15.28 -13.43
C GLU A 76 11.98 -15.79 -13.62
N LYS A 77 11.74 -17.09 -13.41
CA LYS A 77 10.42 -17.71 -13.52
C LYS A 77 9.40 -17.02 -12.61
N THR A 78 9.72 -16.84 -11.33
CA THR A 78 8.83 -16.18 -10.37
C THR A 78 8.61 -14.71 -10.71
N GLN A 79 9.65 -14.01 -11.14
CA GLN A 79 9.55 -12.59 -11.51
C GLN A 79 8.76 -12.39 -12.82
N GLN A 80 8.87 -13.30 -13.78
CA GLN A 80 8.02 -13.32 -14.97
C GLN A 80 6.56 -13.63 -14.62
N GLU A 81 6.31 -14.57 -13.70
CA GLU A 81 4.94 -14.85 -13.23
C GLU A 81 4.34 -13.61 -12.55
N PHE A 82 5.12 -12.90 -11.73
CA PHE A 82 4.69 -11.63 -11.14
C PHE A 82 4.29 -10.61 -12.22
N ARG A 83 5.13 -10.38 -13.23
CA ARG A 83 4.81 -9.46 -14.35
C ARG A 83 3.56 -9.88 -15.11
N ASN A 84 3.41 -11.18 -15.41
CA ASN A 84 2.20 -11.72 -16.03
C ASN A 84 0.94 -11.49 -15.15
N ASN A 85 1.08 -11.58 -13.83
CA ASN A 85 -0.02 -11.29 -12.91
C ASN A 85 -0.34 -9.80 -12.86
N VAL A 86 0.65 -8.91 -12.96
CA VAL A 86 0.43 -7.46 -13.16
C VAL A 86 -0.37 -7.21 -14.43
N ASP A 87 -0.06 -7.86 -15.54
CA ASP A 87 -0.79 -7.68 -16.80
C ASP A 87 -2.24 -8.16 -16.71
N LYS A 88 -2.47 -9.33 -16.11
CA LYS A 88 -3.82 -9.82 -15.80
C LYS A 88 -4.59 -8.85 -14.92
N PHE A 89 -3.89 -8.21 -13.99
CA PHE A 89 -4.46 -7.25 -13.07
C PHE A 89 -4.83 -5.95 -13.78
N ARG A 90 -3.94 -5.38 -14.59
CA ARG A 90 -4.25 -4.23 -15.46
C ARG A 90 -5.43 -4.49 -16.37
N LYS A 91 -5.45 -5.66 -17.04
CA LYS A 91 -6.57 -6.06 -17.91
C LYS A 91 -7.90 -6.14 -17.17
N ALA A 92 -7.89 -6.53 -15.89
CA ALA A 92 -9.11 -6.50 -15.10
C ALA A 92 -9.62 -5.06 -14.97
N TYR A 93 -8.76 -4.09 -14.69
CA TYR A 93 -9.14 -2.68 -14.52
C TYR A 93 -9.42 -1.89 -15.78
N SER A 94 -9.08 -2.41 -16.95
CA SER A 94 -9.40 -1.78 -18.24
C SER A 94 -10.90 -1.86 -18.60
N VAL A 95 -11.69 -2.63 -17.84
CA VAL A 95 -13.15 -2.73 -18.01
C VAL A 95 -13.82 -1.43 -17.56
N ASP A 96 -14.88 -0.99 -18.24
CA ASP A 96 -15.70 0.12 -17.74
C ASP A 96 -16.39 -0.29 -16.42
N PRO A 97 -16.16 0.41 -15.28
CA PRO A 97 -16.83 0.12 -14.02
C PRO A 97 -18.36 0.04 -14.12
N SER A 98 -18.97 0.82 -15.02
CA SER A 98 -20.44 0.83 -15.21
C SER A 98 -20.98 -0.47 -15.80
N SER A 99 -20.13 -1.21 -16.53
CA SER A 99 -20.47 -2.47 -17.20
C SER A 99 -20.43 -3.70 -16.28
N VAL A 100 -19.95 -3.54 -15.03
CA VAL A 100 -19.82 -4.64 -14.06
C VAL A 100 -21.21 -5.05 -13.54
N LYS A 101 -21.77 -6.12 -14.10
CA LYS A 101 -23.09 -6.65 -13.72
C LYS A 101 -23.11 -7.40 -12.39
N ASN A 102 -22.06 -8.18 -12.10
CA ASN A 102 -21.95 -8.98 -10.88
C ASN A 102 -20.80 -8.48 -10.01
N LEU A 103 -21.11 -7.55 -9.10
CA LEU A 103 -20.11 -6.91 -8.23
C LEU A 103 -19.39 -7.94 -7.36
N LYS A 104 -20.11 -8.86 -6.71
CA LYS A 104 -19.55 -9.86 -5.79
C LYS A 104 -18.48 -10.73 -6.47
N SER A 105 -18.82 -11.31 -7.61
CA SER A 105 -17.90 -12.14 -8.40
C SER A 105 -16.68 -11.34 -8.85
N TYR A 106 -16.90 -10.09 -9.25
CA TYR A 106 -15.85 -9.21 -9.74
C TYR A 106 -14.87 -8.79 -8.63
N ILE A 107 -15.37 -8.35 -7.47
CA ILE A 107 -14.54 -8.02 -6.29
C ILE A 107 -13.73 -9.24 -5.84
N LYS A 108 -14.34 -10.44 -5.80
CA LYS A 108 -13.62 -11.68 -5.47
C LYS A 108 -12.47 -11.95 -6.45
N LYS A 109 -12.70 -11.75 -7.75
CA LYS A 109 -11.66 -11.88 -8.79
C LYS A 109 -10.53 -10.87 -8.57
N LEU A 110 -10.86 -9.61 -8.32
CA LEU A 110 -9.87 -8.55 -8.05
C LEU A 110 -9.04 -8.86 -6.82
N LYS A 111 -9.68 -9.23 -5.69
CA LYS A 111 -8.99 -9.62 -4.45
C LYS A 111 -8.02 -10.78 -4.68
N THR A 112 -8.42 -11.76 -5.48
CA THR A 112 -7.56 -12.91 -5.83
C THR A 112 -6.35 -12.49 -6.65
N LEU A 113 -6.54 -11.65 -7.68
CA LEU A 113 -5.43 -11.14 -8.49
C LEU A 113 -4.50 -10.23 -7.68
N PHE A 114 -5.08 -9.35 -6.85
CA PHE A 114 -4.33 -8.47 -5.95
C PHE A 114 -3.42 -9.28 -5.04
N LYS A 115 -3.92 -10.35 -4.39
CA LYS A 115 -3.11 -11.20 -3.51
C LYS A 115 -1.94 -11.87 -4.25
N LYS A 116 -2.16 -12.37 -5.47
CA LYS A 116 -1.10 -12.99 -6.28
C LYS A 116 -0.01 -12.01 -6.71
N MET A 117 -0.41 -10.79 -7.06
CA MET A 117 0.52 -9.74 -7.52
C MET A 117 1.24 -9.08 -6.32
N TYR A 118 0.48 -8.69 -5.30
CA TYR A 118 0.97 -7.81 -4.24
C TYR A 118 2.03 -8.45 -3.37
N VAL A 119 2.07 -9.78 -3.21
CA VAL A 119 3.11 -10.44 -2.40
C VAL A 119 4.54 -10.29 -2.97
N PHE A 120 4.68 -9.98 -4.26
CA PHE A 120 5.98 -9.72 -4.89
C PHE A 120 6.25 -8.24 -5.11
N TYR A 121 5.21 -7.40 -5.15
CA TYR A 121 5.34 -5.96 -5.40
C TYR A 121 6.23 -5.23 -4.37
N PRO A 122 6.09 -5.45 -3.04
CA PRO A 122 7.02 -4.91 -2.05
C PRO A 122 8.47 -5.36 -2.24
N LEU A 123 8.71 -6.59 -2.73
CA LEU A 123 10.07 -7.08 -2.95
C LEU A 123 10.80 -6.17 -3.93
N SER A 124 10.17 -5.87 -5.07
CA SER A 124 10.76 -5.01 -6.09
C SER A 124 10.88 -3.54 -5.65
N ILE A 125 9.98 -3.05 -4.79
CA ILE A 125 10.10 -1.69 -4.23
C ILE A 125 11.28 -1.59 -3.25
N PHE A 126 11.32 -2.48 -2.25
CA PHE A 126 12.27 -2.33 -1.14
C PHE A 126 13.68 -2.75 -1.55
N MET A 127 13.82 -3.88 -2.26
CA MET A 127 15.14 -4.38 -2.71
C MET A 127 15.79 -3.46 -3.73
N CYS A 128 15.00 -2.80 -4.60
CA CYS A 128 15.52 -1.82 -5.56
C CYS A 128 15.53 -0.39 -5.00
N GLY A 129 15.21 -0.21 -3.73
CA GLY A 129 15.16 1.09 -3.07
C GLY A 129 15.91 1.04 -1.73
N PRO A 130 15.24 1.27 -0.59
CA PRO A 130 15.89 1.47 0.70
C PRO A 130 16.65 0.25 1.26
N TRP A 131 16.53 -0.94 0.67
CA TRP A 131 17.29 -2.14 1.07
C TRP A 131 18.42 -2.50 0.09
N ARG A 132 18.54 -1.79 -1.04
CA ARG A 132 19.47 -2.12 -2.12
C ARG A 132 20.92 -2.17 -1.66
N GLU A 133 21.39 -1.10 -1.03
CA GLU A 133 22.81 -0.96 -0.67
C GLU A 133 23.24 -2.00 0.37
N ASP A 134 22.36 -2.30 1.34
CA ASP A 134 22.65 -3.34 2.33
C ASP A 134 22.67 -4.74 1.71
N PHE A 135 21.79 -5.01 0.74
CA PHE A 135 21.77 -6.27 0.00
C PHE A 135 23.04 -6.44 -0.86
N LEU A 136 23.43 -5.41 -1.61
CA LEU A 136 24.66 -5.41 -2.41
C LEU A 136 25.91 -5.54 -1.54
N ARG A 137 25.92 -4.94 -0.34
CA ARG A 137 27.03 -5.07 0.61
C ARG A 137 27.20 -6.51 1.09
N ILE A 138 26.11 -7.25 1.32
CA ILE A 138 26.15 -8.64 1.81
C ILE A 138 26.57 -9.61 0.70
N HIS A 139 26.01 -9.47 -0.50
CA HIS A 139 26.14 -10.47 -1.58
C HIS A 139 27.14 -10.08 -2.68
N GLY A 140 27.68 -8.86 -2.62
CA GLY A 140 28.63 -8.34 -3.60
C GLY A 140 28.04 -8.24 -5.01
N LYS A 141 28.93 -8.32 -6.02
CA LYS A 141 28.57 -8.16 -7.45
C LYS A 141 27.53 -9.17 -7.95
N ASN A 142 27.43 -10.34 -7.31
CA ASN A 142 26.49 -11.39 -7.71
C ASN A 142 25.02 -10.98 -7.49
N ALA A 143 24.75 -10.06 -6.55
CA ALA A 143 23.41 -9.54 -6.33
C ALA A 143 22.92 -8.58 -7.42
N GLU A 144 23.79 -8.00 -8.25
CA GLU A 144 23.39 -7.05 -9.30
C GLU A 144 22.44 -7.69 -10.32
N GLY A 145 22.61 -8.98 -10.62
CA GLY A 145 21.69 -9.73 -11.49
C GLY A 145 20.28 -9.80 -10.90
N VAL A 146 20.17 -10.09 -9.60
CA VAL A 146 18.90 -10.10 -8.87
C VAL A 146 18.28 -8.71 -8.82
N ILE A 147 19.06 -7.67 -8.49
CA ILE A 147 18.57 -6.29 -8.46
C ILE A 147 18.07 -5.84 -9.84
N SER A 148 18.80 -6.15 -10.91
CA SER A 148 18.38 -5.83 -12.28
C SER A 148 17.06 -6.51 -12.65
N LEU A 149 16.91 -7.80 -12.31
CA LEU A 149 15.67 -8.53 -12.51
C LEU A 149 14.49 -7.93 -11.71
N LEU A 150 14.70 -7.64 -10.42
CA LEU A 150 13.69 -7.00 -9.58
C LEU A 150 13.35 -5.58 -10.07
N MET A 151 14.31 -4.84 -10.63
CA MET A 151 14.08 -3.53 -11.21
C MET A 151 13.19 -3.61 -12.45
N LYS A 152 13.38 -4.59 -13.33
CA LYS A 152 12.45 -4.84 -14.46
C LYS A 152 11.03 -5.07 -13.96
N SER A 153 10.88 -5.89 -12.92
CA SER A 153 9.59 -6.13 -12.26
C SER A 153 9.01 -4.85 -11.63
N ARG A 154 9.82 -4.02 -10.99
CA ARG A 154 9.41 -2.72 -10.43
C ARG A 154 8.84 -1.82 -11.52
N ILE A 155 9.62 -1.57 -12.58
CA ILE A 155 9.22 -0.73 -13.72
C ILE A 155 7.91 -1.24 -14.32
N HIS A 156 7.80 -2.54 -14.56
CA HIS A 156 6.59 -3.14 -15.12
C HIS A 156 5.35 -2.91 -14.24
N SER A 157 5.52 -2.97 -12.92
CA SER A 157 4.45 -2.79 -11.93
C SER A 157 4.19 -1.35 -11.50
N GLU A 158 4.95 -0.38 -12.01
CA GLU A 158 4.82 1.02 -11.61
C GLU A 158 3.38 1.53 -11.86
N GLY A 159 2.84 2.31 -10.92
CA GLY A 159 1.47 2.85 -11.00
C GLY A 159 0.33 1.85 -10.72
N ILE A 160 0.57 0.54 -10.65
CA ILE A 160 -0.50 -0.47 -10.60
C ILE A 160 -1.48 -0.30 -9.41
N ILE A 161 -0.97 0.11 -8.24
CA ILE A 161 -1.80 0.31 -7.06
C ILE A 161 -2.70 1.54 -7.21
N LYS A 162 -2.22 2.59 -7.90
CA LYS A 162 -2.99 3.79 -8.21
C LYS A 162 -4.08 3.49 -9.25
N GLU A 163 -3.76 2.68 -10.26
CA GLU A 163 -4.75 2.20 -11.24
C GLU A 163 -5.89 1.43 -10.55
N ASN A 164 -5.55 0.47 -9.69
CA ASN A 164 -6.52 -0.26 -8.87
C ASN A 164 -7.35 0.70 -8.01
N ASP A 165 -6.71 1.64 -7.32
CA ASP A 165 -7.42 2.59 -6.47
C ASP A 165 -8.42 3.44 -7.25
N ASN A 166 -8.01 3.99 -8.38
CA ASN A 166 -8.88 4.78 -9.26
C ASN A 166 -10.07 3.98 -9.78
N PHE A 167 -9.82 2.73 -10.21
CA PHE A 167 -10.89 1.86 -10.67
C PHE A 167 -11.88 1.55 -9.53
N MET A 168 -11.37 1.15 -8.37
CA MET A 168 -12.19 0.82 -7.20
C MET A 168 -13.00 2.03 -6.72
N ARG A 169 -12.44 3.24 -6.76
CA ARG A 169 -13.15 4.50 -6.48
C ARG A 169 -14.35 4.70 -7.40
N LYS A 170 -14.15 4.50 -8.71
CA LYS A 170 -15.23 4.63 -9.71
C LYS A 170 -16.30 3.56 -9.51
N LEU A 171 -15.88 2.29 -9.43
CA LEU A 171 -16.80 1.15 -9.30
C LEU A 171 -17.67 1.27 -8.05
N LEU A 172 -17.04 1.44 -6.88
CA LEU A 172 -17.77 1.53 -5.62
C LEU A 172 -18.55 2.85 -5.50
N GLY A 173 -18.07 3.93 -6.12
CA GLY A 173 -18.77 5.22 -6.14
C GLY A 173 -20.14 5.09 -6.80
N LEU A 174 -20.20 4.44 -7.97
CA LEU A 174 -21.45 4.12 -8.64
C LEU A 174 -22.38 3.25 -7.77
N CYS A 175 -21.83 2.31 -7.00
CA CYS A 175 -22.61 1.46 -6.11
C CYS A 175 -23.19 2.23 -4.91
N LEU A 176 -22.43 3.17 -4.34
CA LEU A 176 -22.88 4.03 -3.24
C LEU A 176 -23.95 5.02 -3.71
N GLU A 177 -23.76 5.66 -4.87
CA GLU A 177 -24.72 6.61 -5.45
C GLU A 177 -26.09 5.97 -5.68
N LYS A 178 -26.12 4.74 -6.23
CA LYS A 178 -27.36 3.96 -6.41
C LYS A 178 -28.11 3.66 -5.11
N LYS A 179 -27.42 3.75 -3.97
CA LYS A 179 -27.96 3.53 -2.62
C LYS A 179 -28.18 4.84 -1.85
N GLY A 180 -28.04 6.00 -2.49
CA GLY A 180 -28.20 7.30 -1.85
C GLY A 180 -27.09 7.66 -0.87
N ILE A 181 -25.91 7.03 -0.98
CA ILE A 181 -24.76 7.28 -0.13
C ILE A 181 -23.75 8.16 -0.89
N PRO A 182 -23.18 9.20 -0.27
CA PRO A 182 -22.13 10.02 -0.89
C PRO A 182 -20.93 9.18 -1.36
N LYS A 183 -20.51 9.36 -2.61
CA LYS A 183 -19.39 8.60 -3.21
C LYS A 183 -18.05 8.84 -2.52
N GLU A 184 -17.91 9.94 -1.79
CA GLU A 184 -16.71 10.29 -1.04
C GLU A 184 -16.37 9.23 0.00
N TYR A 185 -17.38 8.49 0.51
CA TYR A 185 -17.20 7.41 1.47
C TYR A 185 -16.52 6.18 0.90
N VAL A 186 -16.37 6.04 -0.43
CA VAL A 186 -15.55 4.96 -1.00
C VAL A 186 -14.14 4.94 -0.41
N LYS A 187 -13.59 6.11 -0.07
CA LYS A 187 -12.26 6.20 0.56
C LYS A 187 -12.16 5.36 1.83
N ILE A 188 -13.24 5.21 2.60
CA ILE A 188 -13.21 4.69 3.99
C ILE A 188 -13.94 3.35 4.18
N LEU A 189 -14.50 2.76 3.12
CA LEU A 189 -15.16 1.46 3.18
C LEU A 189 -14.16 0.33 3.48
N SER A 190 -14.47 -0.48 4.49
CA SER A 190 -13.77 -1.73 4.78
C SER A 190 -14.06 -2.80 3.73
N VAL A 191 -13.24 -3.86 3.73
CA VAL A 191 -13.43 -5.05 2.90
C VAL A 191 -14.78 -5.70 3.18
N GLU A 192 -15.15 -5.83 4.45
CA GLU A 192 -16.44 -6.39 4.85
C GLU A 192 -17.61 -5.54 4.36
N GLU A 193 -17.54 -4.21 4.48
CA GLU A 193 -18.59 -3.32 3.98
C GLU A 193 -18.72 -3.39 2.45
N ILE A 194 -17.63 -3.61 1.71
CA ILE A 194 -17.68 -3.79 0.26
C ILE A 194 -18.26 -5.16 -0.11
N ASP A 195 -17.89 -6.21 0.62
CA ASP A 195 -18.46 -7.54 0.44
C ASP A 195 -19.98 -7.49 0.72
N ASN A 196 -20.40 -6.83 1.80
CA ASN A 196 -21.80 -6.60 2.17
C ASN A 196 -22.55 -5.73 1.15
N LEU A 197 -21.90 -4.68 0.60
CA LEU A 197 -22.47 -3.83 -0.45
C LEU A 197 -22.84 -4.65 -1.69
N SER A 198 -22.03 -5.66 -2.00
CA SER A 198 -22.28 -6.59 -3.12
C SER A 198 -23.48 -7.52 -2.90
N GLU A 199 -23.94 -7.62 -1.65
CA GLU A 199 -25.13 -8.37 -1.23
C GLU A 199 -26.35 -7.45 -1.02
N GLY A 200 -26.19 -6.16 -1.32
CA GLY A 200 -27.27 -5.18 -1.20
C GLY A 200 -27.35 -4.50 0.17
N ILE A 201 -26.52 -4.88 1.13
CA ILE A 201 -26.50 -4.29 2.48
C ILE A 201 -25.86 -2.90 2.42
N ILE A 202 -26.53 -1.92 3.04
CA ILE A 202 -26.11 -0.52 3.10
C ILE A 202 -25.20 -0.32 4.33
N PRO A 203 -23.98 0.24 4.18
CA PRO A 203 -23.14 0.55 5.32
C PRO A 203 -23.77 1.59 6.26
N ASP A 204 -23.48 1.50 7.56
CA ASP A 204 -23.96 2.47 8.56
C ASP A 204 -23.33 3.85 8.33
N LYS A 205 -24.17 4.79 7.86
CA LYS A 205 -23.78 6.17 7.58
C LYS A 205 -23.20 6.89 8.79
N THR A 206 -23.72 6.65 10.00
CA THR A 206 -23.23 7.29 11.23
C THR A 206 -21.79 6.88 11.51
N MET A 207 -21.46 5.60 11.27
CA MET A 207 -20.10 5.10 11.39
C MET A 207 -19.19 5.59 10.28
N LEU A 208 -19.70 5.73 9.05
CA LEU A 208 -18.95 6.35 7.96
C LEU A 208 -18.61 7.81 8.27
N ASP A 209 -19.57 8.60 8.76
CA ASP A 209 -19.37 10.00 9.14
C ASP A 209 -18.28 10.15 10.22
N LYS A 210 -18.27 9.25 11.22
CA LYS A 210 -17.22 9.20 12.24
C LYS A 210 -15.85 8.89 11.65
N ARG A 211 -15.74 7.86 10.81
CA ARG A 211 -14.48 7.46 10.17
C ARG A 211 -13.99 8.49 9.17
N PHE A 212 -14.89 9.22 8.52
CA PHE A 212 -14.53 10.24 7.54
C PHE A 212 -13.72 11.40 8.14
N LYS A 213 -13.90 11.66 9.44
CA LYS A 213 -13.08 12.62 10.20
C LYS A 213 -11.67 12.11 10.51
N GLY A 214 -11.50 10.79 10.56
CA GLY A 214 -10.22 10.14 10.84
C GLY A 214 -10.40 8.82 11.59
N PHE A 215 -9.51 7.86 11.32
CA PHE A 215 -9.50 6.58 12.03
C PHE A 215 -8.13 5.93 12.02
N PHE A 216 -7.90 5.05 12.98
CA PHE A 216 -6.75 4.17 13.02
C PHE A 216 -7.18 2.71 12.81
N TYR A 217 -6.51 2.03 11.90
CA TYR A 217 -6.70 0.62 11.60
C TYR A 217 -5.50 -0.19 12.08
N MET A 218 -5.74 -1.05 13.07
CA MET A 218 -4.73 -1.87 13.74
C MET A 218 -5.38 -3.16 14.24
N ASN A 219 -4.67 -4.29 14.18
CA ASN A 219 -5.17 -5.59 14.64
C ASN A 219 -6.56 -5.94 14.06
N ASN A 220 -6.77 -5.62 12.78
CA ASN A 220 -8.03 -5.81 12.04
C ASN A 220 -9.24 -5.06 12.63
N LYS A 221 -9.01 -4.00 13.42
CA LYS A 221 -10.06 -3.14 13.97
C LYS A 221 -9.89 -1.71 13.49
N ILE A 222 -10.97 -1.13 12.95
CA ILE A 222 -11.07 0.29 12.61
C ILE A 222 -11.57 1.04 13.84
N THR A 223 -10.77 1.95 14.37
CA THR A 223 -11.13 2.80 15.51
C THR A 223 -11.15 4.25 15.05
N PRO A 224 -12.32 4.92 15.01
CA PRO A 224 -12.39 6.35 14.79
C PRO A 224 -11.56 7.08 15.86
N ILE A 225 -10.76 8.07 15.44
CA ILE A 225 -9.90 8.84 16.35
C ILE A 225 -9.95 10.32 15.99
N HIS A 226 -9.76 11.18 17.00
CA HIS A 226 -9.63 12.62 16.82
C HIS A 226 -8.18 13.09 16.87
N ASN A 227 -7.33 12.41 17.65
CA ASN A 227 -5.93 12.74 17.82
C ASN A 227 -5.08 11.45 17.79
N ILE A 228 -4.08 11.42 16.90
CA ILE A 228 -3.19 10.26 16.76
C ILE A 228 -2.30 10.06 17.99
N ASN A 229 -1.76 11.12 18.58
CA ASN A 229 -0.84 11.02 19.70
C ASN A 229 -1.53 10.45 20.95
N ASP A 230 -2.76 10.90 21.22
CA ASP A 230 -3.57 10.35 22.32
C ASP A 230 -3.88 8.87 22.10
N PHE A 231 -4.24 8.50 20.88
CA PHE A 231 -4.48 7.11 20.51
C PHE A 231 -3.22 6.26 20.70
N LEU A 232 -2.07 6.70 20.19
CA LEU A 232 -0.80 5.98 20.31
C LEU A 232 -0.40 5.82 21.79
N LYS A 233 -0.50 6.89 22.58
CA LYS A 233 -0.24 6.87 24.02
C LYS A 233 -1.14 5.86 24.74
N SER A 234 -2.43 5.82 24.43
CA SER A 234 -3.37 4.84 25.00
C SER A 234 -3.05 3.38 24.64
N LYS A 235 -2.29 3.16 23.56
CA LYS A 235 -1.81 1.85 23.11
C LYS A 235 -0.38 1.57 23.56
N GLY A 236 0.21 2.45 24.38
CA GLY A 236 1.60 2.34 24.81
C GLY A 236 2.59 2.44 23.66
N MET A 237 2.21 3.10 22.57
CA MET A 237 3.02 3.32 21.37
C MET A 237 3.43 4.78 21.25
N TYR A 238 4.48 5.05 20.49
CA TYR A 238 4.88 6.41 20.13
C TYR A 238 5.55 6.46 18.76
N LEU A 239 5.42 7.60 18.09
CA LEU A 239 6.22 7.97 16.93
C LEU A 239 7.42 8.77 17.43
N PRO A 240 8.66 8.36 17.13
CA PRO A 240 9.82 9.17 17.47
C PRO A 240 9.76 10.49 16.71
N GLU A 241 9.96 11.60 17.41
CA GLU A 241 10.19 12.90 16.77
C GLU A 241 11.65 12.92 16.29
N GLU A 242 11.88 12.83 14.99
CA GLU A 242 13.20 13.12 14.44
C GLU A 242 13.40 14.64 14.44
N LYS A 243 14.21 15.13 15.40
CA LYS A 243 14.69 16.52 15.39
C LYS A 243 15.75 16.63 14.29
N TYR A 244 15.46 17.42 13.26
CA TYR A 244 16.44 17.68 12.21
C TYR A 244 17.07 19.07 12.37
N ASN A 245 18.40 19.09 12.33
CA ASN A 245 19.17 20.32 12.16
C ASN A 245 19.10 20.70 10.68
N GLU A 246 18.34 21.75 10.34
CA GLU A 246 18.27 22.48 9.05
C GLU A 246 18.03 21.69 7.74
N GLU A 247 18.15 20.37 7.73
CA GLU A 247 17.96 19.49 6.58
C GLU A 247 16.66 18.70 6.69
N ILE A 248 15.86 18.70 5.63
CA ILE A 248 14.69 17.83 5.52
C ILE A 248 15.19 16.43 5.13
N LYS A 249 15.16 15.47 6.07
CA LYS A 249 15.42 14.06 5.75
C LYS A 249 14.13 13.34 5.34
N GLY A 250 14.28 12.35 4.47
CA GLY A 250 13.18 11.50 4.02
C GLY A 250 13.65 10.10 3.70
N ILE A 251 12.71 9.22 3.36
CA ILE A 251 13.03 7.85 2.94
C ILE A 251 13.49 7.87 1.48
N VAL A 252 14.67 7.30 1.20
CA VAL A 252 15.20 7.19 -0.16
C VAL A 252 14.31 6.27 -1.00
N ALA A 253 13.63 6.87 -1.99
CA ALA A 253 12.77 6.13 -2.93
C ALA A 253 13.53 5.67 -4.20
N CYS A 254 14.57 6.40 -4.60
CA CYS A 254 15.44 6.10 -5.72
C CYS A 254 16.84 6.68 -5.44
N ASN A 255 17.89 5.97 -5.86
CA ASN A 255 19.26 6.46 -5.77
C ASN A 255 19.55 7.42 -6.92
N GLY A 256 20.07 8.60 -6.61
CA GLY A 256 20.43 9.62 -7.58
C GLY A 256 20.50 10.99 -6.92
N VAL A 257 21.26 11.91 -7.52
CA VAL A 257 21.32 13.30 -7.07
C VAL A 257 20.77 14.17 -8.19
N ALA A 258 19.68 14.88 -7.91
CA ALA A 258 19.09 15.86 -8.81
C ALA A 258 19.10 17.24 -8.13
N LYS A 259 19.39 18.29 -8.89
CA LYS A 259 19.27 19.69 -8.45
C LYS A 259 18.23 20.37 -9.34
N GLY A 260 17.31 21.11 -8.73
CA GLY A 260 16.25 21.81 -9.46
C GLY A 260 15.39 22.67 -8.54
N LYS A 261 14.46 23.40 -9.14
CA LYS A 261 13.44 24.14 -8.38
C LYS A 261 12.38 23.16 -7.89
N VAL A 262 11.98 23.30 -6.62
CA VAL A 262 10.87 22.53 -6.04
C VAL A 262 9.57 23.28 -6.28
N GLY A 263 8.63 22.67 -6.98
CA GLY A 263 7.24 23.12 -7.06
C GLY A 263 6.39 22.38 -6.03
N ILE A 264 5.63 23.11 -5.20
CA ILE A 264 4.66 22.51 -4.28
C ILE A 264 3.29 22.52 -4.96
N ILE A 265 2.79 21.33 -5.29
CA ILE A 265 1.54 21.13 -6.01
C ILE A 265 0.53 20.49 -5.05
N PHE A 266 -0.58 21.19 -4.79
CA PHE A 266 -1.64 20.76 -3.88
C PHE A 266 -2.86 20.20 -4.60
N ASN A 267 -3.10 20.57 -5.86
CA ASN A 267 -4.30 20.17 -6.60
C ASN A 267 -4.04 19.90 -8.08
N SER A 268 -5.03 19.30 -8.75
CA SER A 268 -4.94 18.90 -10.15
C SER A 268 -4.80 20.06 -11.14
N GLU A 269 -5.27 21.26 -10.78
CA GLU A 269 -5.12 22.45 -11.62
C GLU A 269 -3.66 22.92 -11.63
N GLN A 270 -3.02 22.90 -10.45
CA GLN A 270 -1.60 23.20 -10.32
C GLN A 270 -0.70 22.16 -11.03
N VAL A 271 -1.12 20.88 -11.10
CA VAL A 271 -0.42 19.88 -11.94
C VAL A 271 -0.45 20.29 -13.41
N LYS A 272 -1.63 20.63 -13.94
CA LYS A 272 -1.76 21.01 -15.35
C LYS A 272 -0.94 22.25 -15.70
N ALA A 273 -0.82 23.20 -14.76
CA ALA A 273 -0.01 24.40 -14.93
C ALA A 273 1.50 24.13 -14.78
N PHE A 274 1.90 23.01 -14.17
CA PHE A 274 3.31 22.61 -14.03
C PHE A 274 3.81 21.85 -15.27
N ASP A 275 2.93 21.09 -15.93
CA ASP A 275 3.24 20.33 -17.14
C ASP A 275 3.14 21.17 -18.44
N ALA A 276 2.65 22.41 -18.35
CA ALA A 276 2.50 23.37 -19.45
C ALA A 276 3.73 24.28 -19.58
#